data_AF-A0A7C0ZQR1-F1
#
_entry.id   AF-A0A7C0ZQR1-F1
#
_cell.length_a   1.000
_cell.length_b   1.000
_cell.length_c   1.000
_cell.angle_alpha   90.00
_cell.angle_beta   90.00
_cell.angle_gamma   90.00
#
_symmetry.space_group_name_H-M   'P 1'
#
loop_
_entity.id
_entity.type
_entity.pdbx_description
1 polymer ?
#
loop_
_entity_poly.entity_id
_entity_poly.type
_entity_poly.pdbx_seq_one_letter_code
_entity_poly.pdbx_strand_id
1 'polypeptide(L)'
;MLLAKKKLLSFYETEVAGEGGKALTIQANIAYNNHVIRGILVLAGEETHTQFVKVVTSFVKSLFSKALKKKGYLATLKKTKTLGSMAAVIGNVLYLDPGPSGIIKIGRKNIEVAETTRLTKKPTEITLITSGIKGKIFFASKKSRKNKIDSMHVATMKGKRKNNEDTAASLSLKLYNGTEGARRYIILAVADGAGGLKIGEKASLAAINGFIQRIIERILLQTYMKQTDVEEAVKHANTEVLNVVKTEGKQAATTLTAGLINGNRLLIAHVGDSRAYLIDRDVKKVFRLTKDHKISPQSHIITRALGIRKNLEVDLEEQVISPRSTVFICSDGVTDVINDNELGSIVVVDPLPATFSQKIFSMVKSRGAPDNATISAFSRNIEIG
;
A
#
# COMPACT_ATOMS: atom_id res chain seq x y z
N MET A 1 -8.64 -18.83 -23.25
CA MET A 1 -7.96 -18.52 -21.97
C MET A 1 -7.23 -17.15 -21.94
N LEU A 2 -6.42 -16.77 -22.94
CA LEU A 2 -5.68 -15.48 -22.94
C LEU A 2 -6.56 -14.21 -22.77
N LEU A 3 -7.77 -14.20 -23.34
CA LEU A 3 -8.69 -13.05 -23.25
C LEU A 3 -9.16 -12.74 -21.81
N ALA A 4 -9.18 -13.74 -20.91
CA ALA A 4 -9.49 -13.53 -19.49
C ALA A 4 -8.34 -12.82 -18.76
N LYS A 5 -7.08 -13.18 -19.04
CA LYS A 5 -5.89 -12.49 -18.48
C LYS A 5 -5.88 -11.00 -18.82
N LYS A 6 -6.31 -10.61 -20.03
CA LYS A 6 -6.38 -9.20 -20.46
C LYS A 6 -7.33 -8.31 -19.64
N LYS A 7 -8.36 -8.86 -18.97
CA LYS A 7 -9.28 -8.08 -18.10
C LYS A 7 -8.78 -7.91 -16.66
N LEU A 8 -7.83 -8.73 -16.19
CA LEU A 8 -7.34 -8.74 -14.80
C LEU A 8 -6.15 -7.79 -14.55
N LEU A 9 -5.49 -7.32 -15.61
CA LEU A 9 -4.29 -6.49 -15.54
C LEU A 9 -4.64 -4.98 -15.55
N SER A 10 -5.19 -4.46 -14.45
CA SER A 10 -5.24 -3.01 -14.19
C SER A 10 -4.05 -2.60 -13.32
N PHE A 11 -2.86 -2.60 -13.92
CA PHE A 11 -1.67 -1.99 -13.33
C PHE A 11 -1.58 -0.51 -13.74
N TYR A 12 -1.05 0.30 -12.83
CA TYR A 12 -0.77 1.71 -13.04
C TYR A 12 0.74 1.88 -12.95
N GLU A 13 1.37 2.45 -13.97
CA GLU A 13 2.80 2.77 -13.93
C GLU A 13 2.95 4.29 -13.80
N THR A 14 3.76 4.74 -12.84
CA THR A 14 4.11 6.16 -12.69
C THR A 14 5.57 6.38 -13.12
N GLU A 15 5.79 7.35 -14.00
CA GLU A 15 7.13 7.78 -14.44
C GLU A 15 7.34 9.26 -14.07
N VAL A 16 8.59 9.62 -13.80
CA VAL A 16 9.08 10.99 -13.69
C VAL A 16 10.23 11.12 -14.70
N ALA A 17 10.23 12.18 -15.50
CA ALA A 17 11.28 12.50 -16.45
C ALA A 17 11.54 14.02 -16.49
N GLY A 18 12.81 14.41 -16.59
CA GLY A 18 13.24 15.82 -16.58
C GLY A 18 14.67 15.93 -16.06
N GLU A 19 15.26 17.12 -16.18
CA GLU A 19 16.55 17.48 -15.58
C GLU A 19 16.31 18.64 -14.60
N GLY A 20 16.77 18.48 -13.36
CA GLY A 20 16.56 19.46 -12.29
C GLY A 20 15.23 19.34 -11.52
N GLY A 21 15.21 19.90 -10.31
CA GLY A 21 14.04 19.94 -9.42
C GLY A 21 13.70 18.63 -8.71
N LYS A 22 12.62 18.66 -7.92
CA LYS A 22 12.15 17.52 -7.10
C LYS A 22 10.79 17.04 -7.57
N ALA A 23 10.57 15.73 -7.51
CA ALA A 23 9.26 15.15 -7.80
C ALA A 23 8.97 13.92 -6.94
N LEU A 24 7.68 13.65 -6.76
CA LEU A 24 7.19 12.52 -5.98
C LEU A 24 6.01 11.87 -6.68
N THR A 25 6.05 10.54 -6.79
CA THR A 25 4.86 9.75 -7.14
C THR A 25 4.50 8.77 -6.03
N ILE A 26 3.21 8.64 -5.77
CA ILE A 26 2.64 7.56 -4.96
C ILE A 26 1.67 6.79 -5.83
N GLN A 27 1.79 5.47 -5.83
CA GLN A 27 0.72 4.56 -6.16
C GLN A 27 0.33 3.83 -4.88
N ALA A 28 -0.96 3.75 -4.57
CA ALA A 28 -1.47 3.11 -3.36
C ALA A 28 -2.69 2.24 -3.68
N ASN A 29 -2.67 0.99 -3.23
CA ASN A 29 -3.85 0.13 -3.16
C ASN A 29 -4.12 -0.16 -1.67
N ILE A 30 -5.36 0.04 -1.22
CA ILE A 30 -5.80 -0.26 0.15
C ILE A 30 -7.02 -1.18 0.06
N ALA A 31 -6.92 -2.36 0.66
CA ALA A 31 -7.99 -3.31 0.87
C ALA A 31 -8.60 -3.07 2.26
N TYR A 32 -9.91 -2.84 2.32
CA TYR A 32 -10.68 -2.70 3.55
C TYR A 32 -12.13 -3.11 3.30
N ASN A 33 -12.71 -3.91 4.20
CA ASN A 33 -14.11 -4.35 4.16
C ASN A 33 -14.57 -4.79 2.74
N ASN A 34 -13.84 -5.75 2.15
CA ASN A 34 -14.11 -6.31 0.81
C ASN A 34 -13.98 -5.35 -0.38
N HIS A 35 -13.51 -4.12 -0.16
CA HIS A 35 -13.29 -3.12 -1.22
C HIS A 35 -11.81 -2.81 -1.38
N VAL A 36 -11.36 -2.62 -2.62
CA VAL A 36 -9.99 -2.15 -2.94
C VAL A 36 -10.07 -0.72 -3.47
N ILE A 37 -9.57 0.22 -2.67
CA ILE A 37 -9.40 1.62 -3.04
C ILE A 37 -8.04 1.77 -3.70
N ARG A 38 -7.99 2.41 -4.86
CA ARG A 38 -6.75 2.71 -5.59
C ARG A 38 -6.58 4.22 -5.70
N GLY A 39 -5.38 4.70 -5.39
CA GLY A 39 -5.01 6.10 -5.41
C GLY A 39 -3.63 6.30 -6.03
N ILE A 40 -3.48 7.44 -6.70
CA ILE A 40 -2.23 7.93 -7.27
C ILE A 40 -2.06 9.40 -6.88
N LEU A 41 -0.83 9.79 -6.58
CA LEU A 41 -0.43 11.17 -6.38
C LEU A 41 0.81 11.43 -7.23
N VAL A 42 0.87 12.59 -7.87
CA VAL A 42 2.06 13.12 -8.54
C VAL A 42 2.29 14.54 -8.05
N LEU A 43 3.50 14.86 -7.61
CA LEU A 43 3.96 16.19 -7.24
C LEU A 43 5.29 16.47 -7.96
N ALA A 44 5.52 17.71 -8.37
CA ALA A 44 6.75 18.14 -9.02
C ALA A 44 6.97 19.64 -8.77
N GLY A 45 8.19 20.06 -8.45
CA GLY A 45 8.52 21.46 -8.22
C GLY A 45 9.92 21.67 -7.63
N GLU A 46 10.26 22.94 -7.39
CA GLU A 46 11.55 23.36 -6.80
C GLU A 46 11.57 23.28 -5.27
N GLU A 47 10.40 23.07 -4.66
CA GLU A 47 10.12 23.27 -3.24
C GLU A 47 10.55 22.12 -2.28
N THR A 48 10.49 22.43 -0.99
CA THR A 48 11.08 21.68 0.11
C THR A 48 10.28 20.43 0.55
N HIS A 49 10.98 19.45 1.15
CA HIS A 49 10.40 18.15 1.55
C HIS A 49 9.18 18.30 2.49
N THR A 50 9.21 19.31 3.37
CA THR A 50 8.15 19.62 4.33
C THR A 50 6.79 19.88 3.69
N GLN A 51 6.76 20.43 2.46
CA GLN A 51 5.51 20.65 1.74
C GLN A 51 4.92 19.32 1.21
N PHE A 52 5.77 18.46 0.64
CA PHE A 52 5.35 17.12 0.20
C PHE A 52 4.77 16.31 1.36
N VAL A 53 5.37 16.33 2.55
CA VAL A 53 4.82 15.64 3.75
C VAL A 53 3.36 16.02 3.98
N LYS A 54 3.02 17.32 4.03
CA LYS A 54 1.64 17.77 4.28
C LYS A 54 0.64 17.29 3.23
N VAL A 55 1.00 17.38 1.94
CA VAL A 55 0.14 16.96 0.83
C VAL A 55 -0.06 15.44 0.84
N VAL A 56 1.04 14.70 1.04
CA VAL A 56 1.05 13.24 1.06
C VAL A 56 0.27 12.69 2.26
N THR A 57 0.49 13.21 3.47
CA THR A 57 -0.30 12.85 4.65
C THR A 57 -1.79 13.09 4.42
N SER A 58 -2.15 14.20 3.76
CA SER A 58 -3.56 14.51 3.42
C SER A 58 -4.12 13.55 2.37
N PHE A 59 -3.31 13.19 1.35
CA PHE A 59 -3.65 12.22 0.32
C PHE A 59 -3.91 10.83 0.93
N VAL A 60 -2.97 10.30 1.72
CA VAL A 60 -3.09 9.02 2.44
C VAL A 60 -4.36 9.01 3.30
N LYS A 61 -4.54 10.02 4.17
CA LYS A 61 -5.76 10.16 5.00
C LYS A 61 -7.05 10.17 4.18
N SER A 62 -7.04 10.73 2.97
CA SER A 62 -8.23 10.76 2.10
C SER A 62 -8.61 9.39 1.54
N LEU A 63 -7.65 8.50 1.29
CA LEU A 63 -7.92 7.14 0.85
C LEU A 63 -8.60 6.35 1.97
N PHE A 64 -8.08 6.46 3.20
CA PHE A 64 -8.70 5.88 4.40
C PHE A 64 -10.05 6.53 4.75
N SER A 65 -10.23 7.84 4.52
CA SER A 65 -11.54 8.48 4.75
C SER A 65 -12.61 8.01 3.76
N LYS A 66 -12.23 7.71 2.51
CA LYS A 66 -13.14 7.05 1.54
C LYS A 66 -13.52 5.65 2.02
N ALA A 67 -12.58 4.89 2.57
CA ALA A 67 -12.84 3.58 3.18
C ALA A 67 -13.91 3.69 4.29
N LEU A 68 -13.75 4.68 5.18
CA LEU A 68 -14.68 4.99 6.28
C LEU A 68 -15.96 5.74 5.85
N LYS A 69 -16.16 6.04 4.56
CA LYS A 69 -17.25 6.90 4.03
C LYS A 69 -17.35 8.29 4.71
N LYS A 70 -16.30 8.78 5.37
CA LYS A 70 -16.28 10.08 6.08
C LYS A 70 -16.09 11.24 5.10
N LYS A 71 -17.02 12.20 5.11
CA LYS A 71 -16.86 13.51 4.46
C LYS A 71 -15.82 14.33 5.23
N GLY A 72 -14.91 15.04 4.55
CA GLY A 72 -13.94 15.94 5.21
C GLY A 72 -12.58 16.03 4.53
N TYR A 73 -11.77 14.97 4.57
CA TYR A 73 -10.35 15.00 4.14
C TYR A 73 -10.14 15.37 2.65
N LEU A 74 -11.10 15.06 1.78
CA LEU A 74 -11.13 15.50 0.38
C LEU A 74 -11.30 17.03 0.22
N ALA A 75 -11.84 17.72 1.22
CA ALA A 75 -11.87 19.18 1.29
C ALA A 75 -10.56 19.74 1.88
N THR A 76 -9.88 19.01 2.77
CA THR A 76 -8.54 19.38 3.28
C THR A 76 -7.52 19.44 2.15
N LEU A 77 -7.43 18.40 1.31
CA LEU A 77 -6.56 18.37 0.12
C LEU A 77 -6.76 19.58 -0.81
N LYS A 78 -8.00 20.04 -0.98
CA LYS A 78 -8.34 21.17 -1.86
C LYS A 78 -8.02 22.54 -1.27
N LYS A 79 -7.68 22.61 0.01
CA LYS A 79 -7.26 23.84 0.72
C LYS A 79 -5.74 23.96 0.88
N THR A 80 -4.98 22.92 0.53
CA THR A 80 -3.52 22.92 0.65
C THR A 80 -2.89 23.72 -0.49
N LYS A 81 -2.16 24.80 -0.19
CA LYS A 81 -1.30 25.49 -1.16
C LYS A 81 -0.18 24.55 -1.61
N THR A 82 0.06 24.47 -2.91
CA THR A 82 1.02 23.53 -3.54
C THR A 82 1.67 24.17 -4.77
N LEU A 83 2.95 23.87 -5.00
CA LEU A 83 3.70 24.30 -6.18
C LEU A 83 3.89 23.08 -7.09
N GLY A 84 3.21 23.09 -8.24
CA GLY A 84 3.02 21.91 -9.10
C GLY A 84 2.15 20.85 -8.42
N SER A 85 1.23 20.24 -9.16
CA SER A 85 0.25 19.31 -8.56
C SER A 85 -0.19 18.25 -9.54
N MET A 86 -0.64 17.10 -9.04
CA MET A 86 -1.81 16.39 -9.55
C MET A 86 -2.25 15.27 -8.60
N ALA A 87 -3.46 15.38 -8.03
CA ALA A 87 -4.16 14.29 -7.38
C ALA A 87 -4.84 13.37 -8.42
N ALA A 88 -4.97 12.07 -8.13
CA ALA A 88 -5.47 11.06 -9.08
C ALA A 88 -6.09 9.81 -8.40
N VAL A 89 -7.41 9.61 -8.43
CA VAL A 89 -8.12 8.51 -7.72
C VAL A 89 -9.22 7.87 -8.59
N ILE A 90 -9.04 6.62 -9.08
CA ILE A 90 -10.11 5.76 -9.67
C ILE A 90 -10.05 4.40 -8.97
N GLY A 91 -11.09 3.86 -8.34
CA GLY A 91 -12.52 4.22 -8.39
C GLY A 91 -12.97 5.49 -7.66
N ASN A 92 -14.27 5.55 -7.42
CA ASN A 92 -15.06 6.66 -7.97
C ASN A 92 -14.72 8.06 -7.40
N VAL A 93 -14.64 9.07 -8.26
CA VAL A 93 -13.43 9.38 -9.06
C VAL A 93 -12.93 10.75 -8.60
N LEU A 94 -11.60 11.02 -8.59
CA LEU A 94 -11.10 12.40 -8.47
C LEU A 94 -9.69 12.60 -9.02
N TYR A 95 -9.53 13.49 -10.00
CA TYR A 95 -8.23 13.91 -10.57
C TYR A 95 -8.18 15.44 -10.59
N LEU A 96 -7.18 16.07 -9.98
CA LEU A 96 -7.08 17.54 -9.87
C LEU A 96 -5.63 18.03 -9.75
N ASP A 97 -5.27 18.96 -10.62
CA ASP A 97 -4.03 19.76 -10.65
C ASP A 97 -4.44 21.20 -10.96
N PRO A 98 -3.98 22.21 -10.21
CA PRO A 98 -4.20 23.60 -10.57
C PRO A 98 -2.90 24.40 -10.82
N GLY A 99 -1.77 23.75 -11.11
CA GLY A 99 -0.61 24.38 -11.75
C GLY A 99 0.05 25.54 -10.99
N PRO A 100 0.73 26.48 -11.66
CA PRO A 100 1.66 27.44 -11.04
C PRO A 100 0.99 28.62 -10.30
N SER A 101 -0.33 28.59 -10.09
CA SER A 101 -1.06 29.64 -9.34
C SER A 101 -2.34 29.15 -8.64
N GLY A 102 -2.53 27.83 -8.51
CA GLY A 102 -3.85 27.23 -8.28
C GLY A 102 -4.51 27.37 -6.89
N ILE A 103 -5.84 27.50 -6.89
CA ILE A 103 -6.74 27.32 -5.73
C ILE A 103 -8.01 26.56 -6.21
N ILE A 104 -8.64 25.69 -5.39
CA ILE A 104 -9.77 24.82 -5.81
C ILE A 104 -11.04 25.02 -4.97
N LYS A 105 -12.22 25.12 -5.63
CA LYS A 105 -13.56 25.12 -5.00
C LYS A 105 -14.39 23.86 -5.31
N ILE A 106 -15.38 23.55 -4.46
CA ILE A 106 -16.44 22.57 -4.75
C ILE A 106 -17.79 23.31 -4.69
N GLY A 107 -18.54 23.34 -5.80
CA GLY A 107 -19.76 24.13 -5.95
C GLY A 107 -19.61 25.24 -7.01
N ARG A 108 -20.64 26.09 -7.16
CA ARG A 108 -20.80 27.03 -8.29
C ARG A 108 -19.87 28.29 -8.28
N LYS A 109 -18.55 28.17 -8.07
CA LYS A 109 -17.59 29.29 -8.31
C LYS A 109 -16.20 28.79 -8.76
N ASN A 110 -15.63 29.48 -9.77
CA ASN A 110 -14.42 29.12 -10.53
C ASN A 110 -13.13 29.75 -9.96
N ILE A 111 -11.96 29.24 -10.38
CA ILE A 111 -10.61 29.85 -10.31
C ILE A 111 -9.77 29.34 -11.50
N GLU A 112 -8.94 30.20 -12.12
CA GLU A 112 -8.08 29.89 -13.30
C GLU A 112 -6.63 29.50 -12.91
N VAL A 113 -5.85 29.03 -13.90
CA VAL A 113 -4.52 28.42 -13.74
C VAL A 113 -3.50 29.06 -14.69
N ALA A 114 -2.31 29.39 -14.19
CA ALA A 114 -1.27 30.11 -14.93
C ALA A 114 -0.41 29.25 -15.89
N GLU A 115 0.35 29.93 -16.75
CA GLU A 115 0.78 29.48 -18.08
C GLU A 115 1.83 28.36 -18.17
N THR A 116 2.51 27.98 -17.07
CA THR A 116 3.68 27.07 -17.10
C THR A 116 3.42 25.62 -16.66
N THR A 117 2.16 25.19 -16.47
CA THR A 117 1.81 23.76 -16.29
C THR A 117 0.85 23.26 -17.37
N ARG A 118 1.08 22.03 -17.84
CA ARG A 118 0.22 21.35 -18.83
C ARG A 118 -0.18 19.96 -18.35
N LEU A 119 -1.49 19.75 -18.16
CA LEU A 119 -2.10 18.45 -17.93
C LEU A 119 -2.68 17.91 -19.24
N THR A 120 -2.40 16.64 -19.56
CA THR A 120 -2.96 15.97 -20.74
C THR A 120 -3.52 14.60 -20.35
N LYS A 121 -4.82 14.39 -20.56
CA LYS A 121 -5.48 13.09 -20.38
C LYS A 121 -5.75 12.45 -21.74
N LYS A 122 -5.33 11.19 -21.89
CA LYS A 122 -5.69 10.29 -23.00
C LYS A 122 -6.37 9.04 -22.43
N PRO A 123 -6.99 8.16 -23.24
CA PRO A 123 -7.63 6.94 -22.73
C PRO A 123 -6.71 6.00 -21.94
N THR A 124 -5.40 6.05 -22.21
CA THR A 124 -4.39 5.13 -21.65
C THR A 124 -3.31 5.82 -20.82
N GLU A 125 -3.34 7.14 -20.70
CA GLU A 125 -2.34 7.89 -19.93
C GLU A 125 -2.89 9.22 -19.39
N ILE A 126 -2.37 9.68 -18.26
CA ILE A 126 -2.36 11.11 -17.92
C ILE A 126 -0.92 11.56 -17.79
N THR A 127 -0.61 12.70 -18.39
CA THR A 127 0.69 13.38 -18.31
C THR A 127 0.50 14.72 -17.61
N LEU A 128 1.44 15.05 -16.74
CA LEU A 128 1.65 16.35 -16.11
C LEU A 128 3.01 16.89 -16.57
N ILE A 129 3.11 18.17 -16.91
CA ILE A 129 4.38 18.88 -17.12
C ILE A 129 4.33 20.18 -16.33
N THR A 130 5.26 20.39 -15.40
CA THR A 130 5.43 21.63 -14.62
C THR A 130 6.91 21.98 -14.61
N SER A 131 7.27 23.20 -15.00
CA SER A 131 8.67 23.69 -15.03
C SER A 131 9.66 22.70 -15.67
N GLY A 132 9.28 22.10 -16.81
CA GLY A 132 10.08 21.09 -17.52
C GLY A 132 10.00 19.66 -16.95
N ILE A 133 9.63 19.49 -15.68
CA ILE A 133 9.49 18.17 -15.04
C ILE A 133 8.20 17.51 -15.50
N LYS A 134 8.30 16.28 -16.00
CA LYS A 134 7.21 15.50 -16.60
C LYS A 134 6.85 14.28 -15.75
N GLY A 135 5.67 14.31 -15.15
CA GLY A 135 5.03 13.14 -14.55
C GLY A 135 4.13 12.41 -15.55
N LYS A 136 4.15 11.08 -15.56
CA LYS A 136 3.18 10.27 -16.32
C LYS A 136 2.52 9.22 -15.44
N ILE A 137 1.25 8.94 -15.71
CA ILE A 137 0.46 7.82 -15.21
C ILE A 137 0.00 7.03 -16.42
N PHE A 138 0.31 5.74 -16.51
CA PHE A 138 -0.23 4.85 -17.55
C PHE A 138 -1.37 3.99 -17.01
N PHE A 139 -2.40 3.78 -17.84
CA PHE A 139 -3.50 2.85 -17.61
C PHE A 139 -3.39 1.71 -18.62
N ALA A 140 -3.44 0.47 -18.14
CA ALA A 140 -3.18 -0.72 -18.94
C ALA A 140 -4.04 -0.81 -20.21
N SER A 141 -3.39 -0.68 -21.37
CA SER A 141 -3.95 -1.02 -22.69
C SER A 141 -2.87 -1.16 -23.77
N LYS A 142 -1.78 -0.38 -23.70
CA LYS A 142 -0.61 -0.58 -24.57
C LYS A 142 0.35 -1.62 -24.00
N LYS A 143 0.88 -2.47 -24.91
CA LYS A 143 2.04 -3.33 -24.69
C LYS A 143 3.14 -2.50 -24.01
N SER A 144 3.49 -2.87 -22.78
CA SER A 144 4.81 -2.54 -22.25
C SER A 144 5.84 -3.06 -23.25
N ARG A 145 6.74 -2.18 -23.73
CA ARG A 145 7.94 -2.64 -24.47
C ARG A 145 8.96 -3.33 -23.54
N LYS A 146 8.77 -3.26 -22.22
CA LYS A 146 9.55 -4.00 -21.23
C LYS A 146 8.96 -5.40 -21.12
N ASN A 147 9.75 -6.43 -21.49
CA ASN A 147 9.40 -7.84 -21.29
C ASN A 147 9.32 -8.21 -19.79
N LYS A 148 9.89 -7.36 -18.92
CA LYS A 148 9.91 -7.51 -17.45
C LYS A 148 9.21 -6.33 -16.79
N ILE A 149 8.32 -6.59 -15.82
CA ILE A 149 7.66 -5.55 -15.01
C ILE A 149 7.81 -5.81 -13.52
N ASP A 150 7.69 -4.74 -12.74
CA ASP A 150 7.36 -4.84 -11.32
C ASP A 150 5.84 -4.74 -11.15
N SER A 151 5.26 -5.53 -10.25
CA SER A 151 3.82 -5.51 -9.97
C SER A 151 3.54 -5.54 -8.48
N MET A 152 2.41 -4.95 -8.08
CA MET A 152 1.90 -5.00 -6.71
C MET A 152 0.39 -5.17 -6.70
N HIS A 153 -0.12 -5.81 -5.65
CA HIS A 153 -1.54 -6.07 -5.49
C HIS A 153 -1.93 -6.13 -4.01
N VAL A 154 -3.19 -5.78 -3.74
CA VAL A 154 -3.87 -6.14 -2.50
C VAL A 154 -5.17 -6.84 -2.85
N ALA A 155 -5.49 -7.88 -2.11
CA ALA A 155 -6.75 -8.59 -2.19
C ALA A 155 -7.25 -8.89 -0.77
N THR A 156 -8.55 -8.87 -0.56
CA THR A 156 -9.18 -9.29 0.71
C THR A 156 -10.52 -9.97 0.42
N MET A 157 -10.91 -10.93 1.24
CA MET A 157 -12.24 -11.53 1.23
C MET A 157 -12.74 -11.83 2.64
N LYS A 158 -14.06 -11.74 2.81
CA LYS A 158 -14.77 -11.97 4.09
C LYS A 158 -14.76 -13.42 4.59
N GLY A 159 -14.63 -14.39 3.68
CA GLY A 159 -14.97 -15.78 3.97
C GLY A 159 -16.38 -15.94 4.56
N LYS A 160 -16.52 -16.85 5.52
CA LYS A 160 -17.78 -17.13 6.25
C LYS A 160 -18.11 -16.15 7.38
N ARG A 161 -17.21 -15.22 7.73
CA ARG A 161 -17.46 -14.24 8.81
C ARG A 161 -18.61 -13.27 8.47
N LYS A 162 -19.21 -12.64 9.49
CA LYS A 162 -20.30 -11.66 9.31
C LYS A 162 -19.81 -10.43 8.54
N ASN A 163 -18.62 -9.96 8.87
CA ASN A 163 -17.91 -8.79 8.37
C ASN A 163 -16.44 -9.15 8.06
N ASN A 164 -15.69 -8.19 7.51
CA ASN A 164 -14.29 -8.36 7.16
C ASN A 164 -13.46 -7.36 7.98
N GLU A 165 -12.83 -7.85 9.05
CA GLU A 165 -12.04 -7.10 10.03
C GLU A 165 -10.58 -6.92 9.55
N ASP A 166 -10.16 -7.55 8.44
CA ASP A 166 -8.86 -7.31 7.80
C ASP A 166 -8.76 -5.95 7.12
N THR A 167 -7.57 -5.35 7.23
CA THR A 167 -7.11 -4.25 6.37
C THR A 167 -5.73 -4.58 5.79
N ALA A 168 -5.50 -4.27 4.51
CA ALA A 168 -4.19 -4.38 3.90
C ALA A 168 -3.87 -3.24 2.93
N ALA A 169 -2.59 -3.04 2.65
CA ALA A 169 -2.12 -2.00 1.77
C ALA A 169 -0.85 -2.39 1.00
N SER A 170 -0.75 -1.94 -0.25
CA SER A 170 0.47 -2.00 -1.07
C SER A 170 0.72 -0.62 -1.68
N LEU A 171 1.88 -0.01 -1.43
CA LEU A 171 2.23 1.32 -1.95
C LEU A 171 3.58 1.30 -2.67
N SER A 172 3.70 2.06 -3.75
CA SER A 172 4.97 2.41 -4.40
C SER A 172 5.17 3.92 -4.31
N LEU A 173 6.16 4.35 -3.53
CA LEU A 173 6.63 5.72 -3.45
C LEU A 173 7.87 5.86 -4.35
N LYS A 174 7.88 6.81 -5.29
CA LYS A 174 9.09 7.19 -6.06
C LYS A 174 9.43 8.65 -5.77
N LEU A 175 10.62 8.90 -5.26
CA LEU A 175 11.19 10.22 -5.01
C LEU A 175 12.27 10.49 -6.06
N TYR A 176 12.20 11.64 -6.73
CA TYR A 176 13.23 12.14 -7.64
C TYR A 176 13.80 13.44 -7.06
N ASN A 177 15.13 13.54 -7.00
CA ASN A 177 15.84 14.67 -6.39
C ASN A 177 17.00 15.11 -7.31
N GLY A 178 16.67 15.80 -8.42
CA GLY A 178 17.63 16.28 -9.40
C GLY A 178 18.63 15.20 -9.85
N THR A 179 19.92 15.49 -9.69
CA THR A 179 21.04 14.64 -10.11
C THR A 179 21.23 13.37 -9.27
N GLU A 180 20.64 13.25 -8.09
CA GLU A 180 20.71 12.02 -7.26
C GLU A 180 19.87 10.86 -7.82
N GLY A 181 19.10 11.10 -8.88
CA GLY A 181 18.24 10.10 -9.51
C GLY A 181 16.95 9.81 -8.72
N ALA A 182 16.32 8.68 -9.06
CA ALA A 182 15.03 8.28 -8.49
C ALA A 182 15.17 7.15 -7.45
N ARG A 183 14.79 7.41 -6.20
CA ARG A 183 14.66 6.41 -5.13
C ARG A 183 13.25 5.84 -5.11
N ARG A 184 13.11 4.52 -5.02
CA ARG A 184 11.82 3.84 -4.93
C ARG A 184 11.71 3.06 -3.62
N TYR A 185 10.55 3.18 -2.97
CA TYR A 185 10.17 2.42 -1.80
C TYR A 185 8.88 1.66 -2.10
N ILE A 186 8.84 0.38 -1.76
CA ILE A 186 7.60 -0.41 -1.76
C ILE A 186 7.21 -0.66 -0.31
N ILE A 187 5.96 -0.39 0.04
CA ILE A 187 5.39 -0.68 1.35
C ILE A 187 4.32 -1.75 1.17
N LEU A 188 4.41 -2.84 1.91
CA LEU A 188 3.36 -3.86 2.06
C LEU A 188 2.92 -3.86 3.53
N ALA A 189 1.63 -4.00 3.81
CA ALA A 189 1.15 -4.23 5.16
C ALA A 189 -0.17 -5.01 5.16
N VAL A 190 -0.37 -5.84 6.18
CA VAL A 190 -1.63 -6.53 6.53
C VAL A 190 -1.83 -6.40 8.04
N ALA A 191 -3.07 -6.13 8.43
CA ALA A 191 -3.52 -6.08 9.81
C ALA A 191 -4.85 -6.82 9.90
N ASP A 192 -4.90 -7.81 10.78
CA ASP A 192 -6.06 -8.64 11.07
C ASP A 192 -6.72 -8.09 12.35
N GLY A 193 -8.01 -7.75 12.27
CA GLY A 193 -8.72 -6.99 13.30
C GLY A 193 -9.50 -7.89 14.25
N ALA A 194 -9.34 -7.66 15.56
CA ALA A 194 -10.05 -8.39 16.60
C ALA A 194 -10.82 -7.45 17.56
N GLY A 195 -11.91 -7.96 18.12
CA GLY A 195 -12.82 -7.24 19.03
C GLY A 195 -14.28 -7.29 18.58
N GLY A 196 -14.54 -7.72 17.33
CA GLY A 196 -15.86 -8.11 16.85
C GLY A 196 -16.65 -7.01 16.16
N LEU A 197 -17.23 -7.35 15.02
CA LEU A 197 -18.01 -6.44 14.19
C LEU A 197 -17.17 -5.20 13.81
N LYS A 198 -17.76 -4.02 13.95
CA LYS A 198 -17.17 -2.75 13.49
C LYS A 198 -15.94 -2.29 14.29
N ILE A 199 -15.58 -2.93 15.41
CA ILE A 199 -14.44 -2.46 16.21
C ILE A 199 -13.11 -3.04 15.71
N GLY A 200 -13.03 -4.32 15.35
CA GLY A 200 -11.84 -4.89 14.72
C GLY A 200 -11.57 -4.26 13.35
N GLU A 201 -12.63 -4.00 12.56
CA GLU A 201 -12.55 -3.19 11.34
C GLU A 201 -11.90 -1.81 11.56
N LYS A 202 -12.19 -1.15 12.69
CA LYS A 202 -11.59 0.16 13.02
C LYS A 202 -10.15 0.01 13.50
N ALA A 203 -9.84 -1.06 14.24
CA ALA A 203 -8.50 -1.33 14.75
C ALA A 203 -7.52 -1.61 13.61
N SER A 204 -7.80 -2.57 12.73
CA SER A 204 -6.89 -2.90 11.60
C SER A 204 -6.70 -1.70 10.66
N LEU A 205 -7.78 -0.94 10.40
CA LEU A 205 -7.70 0.25 9.57
C LEU A 205 -6.86 1.36 10.23
N ALA A 206 -6.98 1.55 11.55
CA ALA A 206 -6.17 2.51 12.29
C ALA A 206 -4.69 2.10 12.33
N ALA A 207 -4.38 0.83 12.51
CA ALA A 207 -3.01 0.31 12.46
C ALA A 207 -2.36 0.57 11.09
N ILE A 208 -3.01 0.15 10.00
CA ILE A 208 -2.48 0.32 8.64
C ILE A 208 -2.33 1.82 8.28
N ASN A 209 -3.31 2.65 8.64
CA ASN A 209 -3.25 4.10 8.42
C ASN A 209 -2.13 4.78 9.25
N GLY A 210 -1.98 4.42 10.52
CA GLY A 210 -0.96 4.95 11.42
C GLY A 210 0.45 4.56 10.99
N PHE A 211 0.65 3.29 10.60
CA PHE A 211 1.91 2.79 10.06
C PHE A 211 2.30 3.53 8.77
N ILE A 212 1.39 3.61 7.79
CA ILE A 212 1.67 4.22 6.49
C ILE A 212 1.97 5.71 6.60
N GLN A 213 1.27 6.44 7.48
CA GLN A 213 1.59 7.85 7.70
C GLN A 213 3.01 8.04 8.24
N ARG A 214 3.39 7.31 9.30
CA ARG A 214 4.72 7.46 9.93
C ARG A 214 5.85 6.96 9.01
N ILE A 215 5.66 5.85 8.31
CA ILE A 215 6.71 5.33 7.42
C ILE A 215 6.96 6.28 6.25
N ILE A 216 5.92 6.89 5.68
CA ILE A 216 6.06 7.87 4.60
C ILE A 216 6.67 9.17 5.10
N GLU A 217 6.26 9.66 6.27
CA GLU A 217 6.88 10.81 6.95
C GLU A 217 8.40 10.60 7.08
N ARG A 218 8.82 9.43 7.61
CA ARG A 218 10.24 9.05 7.70
C ARG A 218 10.93 9.04 6.33
N ILE A 219 10.38 8.36 5.32
CA ILE A 219 10.99 8.28 3.98
C ILE A 219 11.12 9.68 3.32
N LEU A 220 10.22 10.62 3.60
CA LEU A 220 10.32 11.99 3.08
C LEU A 220 11.36 12.84 3.80
N LEU A 221 11.71 12.50 5.05
CA LEU A 221 12.69 13.22 5.86
C LEU A 221 14.12 12.67 5.75
N GLN A 222 14.31 11.41 5.32
CA GLN A 222 15.63 10.79 5.27
C GLN A 222 15.84 9.84 4.07
N THR A 223 17.09 9.74 3.61
CA THR A 223 17.48 8.88 2.49
C THR A 223 17.43 7.38 2.83
N TYR A 224 17.86 7.02 4.04
CA TYR A 224 18.07 5.63 4.47
C TYR A 224 17.16 5.28 5.64
N MET A 225 16.43 4.17 5.51
CA MET A 225 15.46 3.71 6.52
C MET A 225 16.10 2.61 7.36
N LYS A 226 16.19 2.80 8.68
CA LYS A 226 16.68 1.81 9.64
C LYS A 226 15.53 0.92 10.10
N GLN A 227 15.84 -0.24 10.70
CA GLN A 227 14.83 -1.09 11.35
C GLN A 227 14.05 -0.30 12.43
N THR A 228 14.74 0.57 13.17
CA THR A 228 14.13 1.47 14.19
C THR A 228 13.06 2.41 13.63
N ASP A 229 13.17 2.85 12.37
CA ASP A 229 12.14 3.71 11.75
C ASP A 229 10.87 2.93 11.42
N VAL A 230 11.00 1.65 11.07
CA VAL A 230 9.88 0.74 10.84
C VAL A 230 9.23 0.34 12.17
N GLU A 231 10.05 0.06 13.18
CA GLU A 231 9.60 -0.20 14.56
C GLU A 231 8.80 0.98 15.13
N GLU A 232 9.29 2.20 14.95
CA GLU A 232 8.59 3.43 15.37
C GLU A 232 7.26 3.59 14.62
N ALA A 233 7.20 3.26 13.33
CA ALA A 233 5.94 3.25 12.58
C ALA A 233 4.93 2.23 13.12
N VAL A 234 5.38 1.07 13.60
CA VAL A 234 4.52 0.08 14.30
C VAL A 234 4.09 0.59 15.69
N LYS A 235 4.98 1.23 16.46
CA LYS A 235 4.63 1.86 17.75
C LYS A 235 3.64 3.03 17.58
N HIS A 236 3.75 3.77 16.48
CA HIS A 236 2.76 4.79 16.09
C HIS A 236 1.42 4.15 15.71
N ALA A 237 1.42 3.07 14.92
CA ALA A 237 0.22 2.29 14.61
C ALA A 237 -0.48 1.79 15.89
N ASN A 238 0.27 1.27 16.86
CA ASN A 238 -0.26 0.86 18.17
C ASN A 238 -0.96 2.02 18.91
N THR A 239 -0.35 3.21 18.87
CA THR A 239 -0.93 4.43 19.46
C THR A 239 -2.27 4.78 18.81
N GLU A 240 -2.38 4.66 17.48
CA GLU A 240 -3.63 4.91 16.75
C GLU A 240 -4.73 3.87 17.08
N VAL A 241 -4.37 2.59 17.31
CA VAL A 241 -5.32 1.57 17.76
C VAL A 241 -5.77 1.84 19.20
N LEU A 242 -4.86 2.19 20.10
CA LEU A 242 -5.19 2.61 21.48
C LEU A 242 -6.12 3.84 21.50
N ASN A 243 -5.94 4.77 20.57
CA ASN A 243 -6.84 5.91 20.37
C ASN A 243 -8.25 5.47 19.93
N VAL A 244 -8.38 4.45 19.08
CA VAL A 244 -9.69 3.83 18.72
C VAL A 244 -10.35 3.20 19.95
N VAL A 245 -9.62 2.36 20.69
CA VAL A 245 -10.11 1.70 21.93
C VAL A 245 -10.65 2.74 22.92
N LYS A 246 -9.88 3.82 23.17
CA LYS A 246 -10.27 4.92 24.05
C LYS A 246 -11.49 5.69 23.54
N THR A 247 -11.56 5.97 22.24
CA THR A 247 -12.64 6.79 21.64
C THR A 247 -13.97 6.04 21.58
N GLU A 248 -13.93 4.73 21.34
CA GLU A 248 -15.12 3.89 21.17
C GLU A 248 -15.60 3.25 22.48
N GLY A 249 -14.82 3.36 23.56
CA GLY A 249 -15.14 2.78 24.87
C GLY A 249 -15.18 1.25 24.87
N LYS A 250 -14.50 0.60 23.93
CA LYS A 250 -14.56 -0.86 23.70
C LYS A 250 -13.17 -1.42 23.45
N GLN A 251 -12.90 -2.60 23.99
CA GLN A 251 -11.68 -3.34 23.69
C GLN A 251 -11.64 -3.68 22.20
N ALA A 252 -10.45 -3.52 21.62
CA ALA A 252 -10.13 -3.86 20.25
C ALA A 252 -8.64 -4.16 20.18
N ALA A 253 -8.27 -5.09 19.31
CA ALA A 253 -6.88 -5.42 19.04
C ALA A 253 -6.70 -5.61 17.53
N THR A 254 -5.46 -5.64 17.07
CA THR A 254 -5.16 -6.04 15.69
C THR A 254 -3.73 -6.53 15.56
N THR A 255 -3.49 -7.45 14.62
CA THR A 255 -2.13 -7.75 14.17
C THR A 255 -1.58 -6.59 13.36
N LEU A 256 -0.27 -6.56 13.14
CA LEU A 256 0.33 -5.77 12.07
C LEU A 256 1.58 -6.48 11.58
N THR A 257 1.56 -6.91 10.32
CA THR A 257 2.76 -7.38 9.62
C THR A 257 3.01 -6.48 8.43
N ALA A 258 4.19 -5.88 8.38
CA ALA A 258 4.54 -4.89 7.39
C ALA A 258 5.93 -5.14 6.81
N GLY A 259 6.11 -4.74 5.55
CA GLY A 259 7.37 -4.83 4.82
C GLY A 259 7.69 -3.54 4.07
N LEU A 260 8.95 -3.11 4.14
CA LEU A 260 9.49 -1.96 3.42
C LEU A 260 10.66 -2.41 2.54
N ILE A 261 10.53 -2.23 1.23
CA ILE A 261 11.57 -2.55 0.24
C ILE A 261 12.19 -1.26 -0.29
N ASN A 262 13.51 -1.15 -0.26
CA ASN A 262 14.27 -0.09 -0.93
C ASN A 262 15.53 -0.69 -1.56
N GLY A 263 15.73 -0.48 -2.87
CA GLY A 263 16.78 -1.19 -3.61
C GLY A 263 16.61 -2.71 -3.49
N ASN A 264 17.68 -3.44 -3.16
CA ASN A 264 17.66 -4.87 -2.86
C ASN A 264 17.36 -5.20 -1.38
N ARG A 265 17.08 -4.22 -0.53
CA ARG A 265 16.87 -4.43 0.92
C ARG A 265 15.38 -4.51 1.25
N LEU A 266 15.00 -5.49 2.06
CA LEU A 266 13.67 -5.68 2.64
C LEU A 266 13.79 -5.60 4.16
N LEU A 267 13.04 -4.69 4.77
CA LEU A 267 12.78 -4.68 6.20
C LEU A 267 11.38 -5.24 6.47
N ILE A 268 11.26 -6.11 7.46
CA ILE A 268 9.98 -6.61 7.99
C ILE A 268 9.82 -6.10 9.43
N ALA A 269 8.59 -5.76 9.80
CA ALA A 269 8.17 -5.57 11.19
C ALA A 269 6.88 -6.35 11.44
N HIS A 270 6.80 -7.09 12.54
CA HIS A 270 5.75 -8.06 12.79
C HIS A 270 5.25 -8.05 14.25
N VAL A 271 3.93 -8.04 14.38
CA VAL A 271 3.19 -8.29 15.63
C VAL A 271 1.94 -9.09 15.31
N GLY A 272 1.80 -10.29 15.88
CA GLY A 272 0.63 -11.16 15.72
C GLY A 272 0.99 -12.47 15.03
N ASP A 273 0.14 -12.94 14.13
CA ASP A 273 0.23 -14.25 13.48
C ASP A 273 -0.01 -14.21 11.96
N SER A 274 -0.32 -13.02 11.42
CA SER A 274 -0.25 -12.76 9.98
C SER A 274 1.18 -12.93 9.49
N ARG A 275 1.39 -13.59 8.35
CA ARG A 275 2.73 -14.06 7.91
C ARG A 275 3.29 -13.27 6.75
N ALA A 276 4.60 -13.04 6.75
CA ALA A 276 5.34 -12.51 5.60
C ALA A 276 6.22 -13.59 4.95
N TYR A 277 6.31 -13.56 3.62
CA TYR A 277 7.07 -14.51 2.83
C TYR A 277 7.93 -13.81 1.78
N LEU A 278 9.16 -14.29 1.60
CA LEU A 278 10.04 -14.00 0.48
C LEU A 278 10.18 -15.26 -0.38
N ILE A 279 9.96 -15.13 -1.69
CA ILE A 279 10.10 -16.20 -2.66
C ILE A 279 11.15 -15.77 -3.66
N ASP A 280 12.27 -16.49 -3.67
CA ASP A 280 13.24 -16.39 -4.75
C ASP A 280 12.80 -17.32 -5.88
N ARG A 281 12.47 -16.72 -7.03
CA ARG A 281 11.91 -17.45 -8.19
C ARG A 281 12.98 -18.09 -9.06
N ASP A 282 14.25 -17.76 -8.87
CA ASP A 282 15.36 -18.31 -9.66
C ASP A 282 15.85 -19.61 -9.01
N VAL A 283 16.00 -19.64 -7.68
CA VAL A 283 16.27 -20.88 -6.93
C VAL A 283 15.00 -21.61 -6.45
N LYS A 284 13.81 -21.07 -6.73
CA LYS A 284 12.48 -21.60 -6.35
C LYS A 284 12.33 -21.85 -4.84
N LYS A 285 12.98 -21.04 -4.00
CA LYS A 285 12.95 -21.17 -2.54
C LYS A 285 11.92 -20.22 -1.91
N VAL A 286 11.35 -20.67 -0.80
CA VAL A 286 10.31 -19.99 -0.03
C VAL A 286 10.86 -19.77 1.37
N PHE A 287 10.86 -18.52 1.82
CA PHE A 287 11.33 -18.12 3.13
C PHE A 287 10.18 -17.44 3.86
N ARG A 288 9.70 -18.06 4.94
CA ARG A 288 8.80 -17.40 5.88
C ARG A 288 9.63 -16.50 6.79
N LEU A 289 9.28 -15.22 6.85
CA LEU A 289 10.05 -14.16 7.51
C LEU A 289 9.52 -13.77 8.90
N THR A 290 8.46 -14.42 9.37
CA THR A 290 7.82 -14.12 10.65
C THR A 290 7.50 -15.40 11.43
N LYS A 291 7.54 -15.30 12.76
CA LYS A 291 7.14 -16.38 13.67
C LYS A 291 5.87 -15.95 14.40
N ASP A 292 4.82 -16.77 14.34
CA ASP A 292 3.53 -16.38 14.89
C ASP A 292 3.62 -16.20 16.41
N HIS A 293 3.11 -15.08 16.90
CA HIS A 293 2.91 -14.77 18.30
C HIS A 293 1.63 -15.46 18.80
N LYS A 294 1.59 -16.80 18.71
CA LYS A 294 0.49 -17.67 19.21
C LYS A 294 0.99 -18.49 20.42
N ILE A 295 0.11 -18.89 21.33
CA ILE A 295 0.46 -19.74 22.49
C ILE A 295 1.02 -21.10 22.06
N SER A 296 0.46 -21.66 20.98
CA SER A 296 0.97 -22.86 20.30
C SER A 296 0.61 -22.78 18.80
N PRO A 297 1.23 -23.59 17.93
CA PRO A 297 0.95 -23.55 16.48
C PRO A 297 -0.52 -23.83 16.10
N GLN A 298 -1.27 -24.51 16.97
CA GLN A 298 -2.69 -24.84 16.79
C GLN A 298 -3.64 -23.90 17.56
N SER A 299 -3.11 -22.89 18.27
CA SER A 299 -3.92 -21.99 19.08
C SER A 299 -4.33 -20.74 18.30
N HIS A 300 -5.62 -20.39 18.34
CA HIS A 300 -6.10 -19.08 17.89
C HIS A 300 -5.86 -17.95 18.93
N ILE A 301 -5.16 -18.23 20.04
CA ILE A 301 -4.86 -17.23 21.06
C ILE A 301 -3.51 -16.58 20.75
N ILE A 302 -3.59 -15.31 20.31
CA ILE A 302 -2.44 -14.45 20.01
C ILE A 302 -1.89 -13.84 21.31
N THR A 303 -0.56 -13.86 21.48
CA THR A 303 0.17 -13.36 22.66
C THR A 303 0.66 -11.92 22.52
N ARG A 304 0.79 -11.40 21.29
CA ARG A 304 1.16 -10.00 21.00
C ARG A 304 0.24 -9.40 19.92
N ALA A 305 -0.40 -8.27 20.22
CA ALA A 305 -1.22 -7.52 19.28
C ALA A 305 -1.20 -6.01 19.61
N LEU A 306 -1.47 -5.17 18.60
CA LEU A 306 -1.67 -3.74 18.77
C LEU A 306 -3.00 -3.49 19.52
N GLY A 307 -3.10 -2.37 20.24
CA GLY A 307 -4.31 -1.96 20.96
C GLY A 307 -4.42 -2.49 22.40
N ILE A 308 -3.60 -3.46 22.80
CA ILE A 308 -3.66 -4.08 24.14
C ILE A 308 -2.79 -3.34 25.17
N ARG A 309 -1.54 -3.02 24.84
CA ARG A 309 -0.57 -2.39 25.75
C ARG A 309 0.18 -1.25 25.07
N LYS A 310 0.56 -0.21 25.82
CA LYS A 310 1.35 0.92 25.30
C LYS A 310 2.75 0.49 24.88
N ASN A 311 3.42 -0.27 25.74
CA ASN A 311 4.72 -0.87 25.44
C ASN A 311 4.46 -2.11 24.59
N LEU A 312 4.82 -2.02 23.32
CA LEU A 312 4.66 -3.07 22.33
C LEU A 312 6.03 -3.57 21.90
N GLU A 313 6.22 -4.88 22.00
CA GLU A 313 7.36 -5.60 21.44
C GLU A 313 7.07 -5.90 19.96
N VAL A 314 8.07 -5.69 19.10
CA VAL A 314 7.94 -5.80 17.64
C VAL A 314 9.09 -6.64 17.14
N ASP A 315 8.80 -7.74 16.44
CA ASP A 315 9.83 -8.53 15.79
C ASP A 315 10.27 -7.79 14.52
N LEU A 316 11.58 -7.60 14.36
CA LEU A 316 12.20 -6.90 13.24
C LEU A 316 13.16 -7.85 12.50
N GLU A 317 13.01 -7.92 11.19
CA GLU A 317 13.81 -8.81 10.33
C GLU A 317 14.32 -8.01 9.13
N GLU A 318 15.54 -8.32 8.66
CA GLU A 318 16.16 -7.67 7.51
C GLU A 318 16.68 -8.72 6.52
N GLN A 319 16.33 -8.56 5.24
CA GLN A 319 16.68 -9.51 4.19
C GLN A 319 17.13 -8.80 2.91
N VAL A 320 18.03 -9.45 2.17
CA VAL A 320 18.44 -9.02 0.83
C VAL A 320 17.63 -9.82 -0.20
N ILE A 321 16.98 -9.12 -1.13
CA ILE A 321 16.05 -9.72 -2.10
C ILE A 321 16.60 -9.65 -3.53
N SER A 322 16.63 -10.81 -4.18
CA SER A 322 17.13 -11.03 -5.54
C SER A 322 16.35 -10.24 -6.61
N PRO A 323 16.91 -10.04 -7.82
CA PRO A 323 16.23 -9.34 -8.91
C PRO A 323 14.88 -9.95 -9.33
N ARG A 324 14.62 -11.24 -9.07
CA ARG A 324 13.35 -11.93 -9.38
C ARG A 324 12.61 -12.39 -8.12
N SER A 325 12.77 -11.69 -7.00
CA SER A 325 12.01 -11.95 -5.77
C SER A 325 10.51 -11.64 -5.91
N THR A 326 9.67 -12.40 -5.19
CA THR A 326 8.33 -11.98 -4.77
C THR A 326 8.30 -11.87 -3.25
N VAL A 327 7.68 -10.80 -2.73
CA VAL A 327 7.41 -10.62 -1.31
C VAL A 327 5.90 -10.49 -1.15
N PHE A 328 5.30 -11.26 -0.25
CA PHE A 328 3.90 -11.06 0.13
C PHE A 328 3.67 -11.24 1.63
N ILE A 329 2.59 -10.65 2.11
CA ILE A 329 2.12 -10.72 3.49
C ILE A 329 0.65 -11.15 3.43
N CYS A 330 0.21 -12.03 4.33
CA CYS A 330 -1.20 -12.44 4.42
C CYS A 330 -1.69 -12.67 5.86
N SER A 331 -3.01 -12.54 6.07
CA SER A 331 -3.70 -12.88 7.34
C SER A 331 -3.80 -14.39 7.55
N ASP A 332 -4.16 -14.82 8.76
CA ASP A 332 -4.12 -16.23 9.16
C ASP A 332 -5.17 -17.08 8.40
N GLY A 333 -6.32 -16.51 8.00
CA GLY A 333 -7.31 -17.17 7.15
C GLY A 333 -6.83 -17.53 5.73
N VAL A 334 -5.62 -17.14 5.34
CA VAL A 334 -4.88 -17.77 4.23
C VAL A 334 -4.06 -18.98 4.71
N THR A 335 -3.28 -18.81 5.78
CA THR A 335 -2.20 -19.73 6.19
C THR A 335 -2.65 -20.90 7.08
N ASP A 336 -3.81 -20.76 7.71
CA ASP A 336 -4.52 -21.83 8.42
C ASP A 336 -5.24 -22.78 7.43
N VAL A 337 -5.34 -22.38 6.16
CA VAL A 337 -6.05 -23.10 5.09
C VAL A 337 -5.11 -23.63 4.01
N ILE A 338 -3.96 -22.98 3.81
CA ILE A 338 -2.94 -23.33 2.80
C ILE A 338 -1.56 -23.20 3.43
N ASN A 339 -0.76 -24.28 3.39
CA ASN A 339 0.55 -24.29 4.03
C ASN A 339 1.63 -23.55 3.20
N ASP A 340 2.75 -23.25 3.85
CA ASP A 340 3.87 -22.47 3.30
C ASP A 340 4.41 -23.04 1.97
N ASN A 341 4.46 -24.37 1.81
CA ASN A 341 4.95 -25.04 0.59
C ASN A 341 3.95 -24.92 -0.57
N GLU A 342 2.65 -25.05 -0.31
CA GLU A 342 1.60 -24.83 -1.30
C GLU A 342 1.58 -23.37 -1.77
N LEU A 343 1.61 -22.42 -0.82
CA LEU A 343 1.67 -20.98 -1.11
C LEU A 343 2.85 -20.63 -2.01
N GLY A 344 4.04 -21.12 -1.64
CA GLY A 344 5.25 -20.94 -2.42
C GLY A 344 5.16 -21.53 -3.83
N SER A 345 4.62 -22.74 -3.96
CA SER A 345 4.43 -23.41 -5.26
C SER A 345 3.51 -22.61 -6.19
N ILE A 346 2.42 -22.04 -5.67
CA ILE A 346 1.50 -21.19 -6.45
C ILE A 346 2.22 -19.95 -6.97
N VAL A 347 3.03 -19.29 -6.13
CA VAL A 347 3.75 -18.05 -6.47
C VAL A 347 4.93 -18.31 -7.43
N VAL A 348 5.63 -19.44 -7.30
CA VAL A 348 6.70 -19.83 -8.24
C VAL A 348 6.12 -20.08 -9.65
N VAL A 349 4.95 -20.72 -9.75
CA VAL A 349 4.28 -21.02 -11.03
C VAL A 349 3.63 -19.78 -11.66
N ASP A 350 3.05 -18.89 -10.85
CA ASP A 350 2.34 -17.69 -11.33
C ASP A 350 2.72 -16.46 -10.51
N PRO A 351 3.87 -15.84 -10.81
CA PRO A 351 4.47 -14.82 -9.95
C PRO A 351 3.86 -13.43 -10.09
N LEU A 352 2.68 -13.31 -10.71
CA LEU A 352 1.96 -12.06 -10.86
C LEU A 352 0.98 -11.89 -9.67
N PRO A 353 1.15 -10.87 -8.80
CA PRO A 353 0.36 -10.68 -7.58
C PRO A 353 -1.15 -10.80 -7.73
N ALA A 354 -1.73 -10.28 -8.81
CA ALA A 354 -3.18 -10.37 -9.04
C ALA A 354 -3.67 -11.80 -9.30
N THR A 355 -2.91 -12.62 -10.04
CA THR A 355 -3.31 -13.97 -10.43
C THR A 355 -3.02 -15.00 -9.36
N PHE A 356 -1.89 -14.91 -8.63
CA PHE A 356 -1.67 -15.79 -7.48
C PHE A 356 -2.64 -15.48 -6.33
N SER A 357 -2.95 -14.21 -6.05
CA SER A 357 -3.93 -13.86 -5.02
C SER A 357 -5.31 -14.46 -5.35
N GLN A 358 -5.72 -14.39 -6.62
CA GLN A 358 -6.97 -15.02 -7.08
C GLN A 358 -6.95 -16.56 -6.93
N LYS A 359 -5.82 -17.22 -7.21
CA LYS A 359 -5.65 -18.67 -7.03
C LYS A 359 -5.74 -19.08 -5.56
N ILE A 360 -4.96 -18.41 -4.70
CA ILE A 360 -4.97 -18.61 -3.24
C ILE A 360 -6.39 -18.43 -2.71
N PHE A 361 -7.09 -17.35 -3.06
CA PHE A 361 -8.46 -17.10 -2.65
C PHE A 361 -9.48 -18.13 -3.18
N SER A 362 -9.25 -18.69 -4.36
CA SER A 362 -10.08 -19.78 -4.89
C SER A 362 -9.89 -21.07 -4.09
N MET A 363 -8.66 -21.36 -3.67
CA MET A 363 -8.34 -22.50 -2.79
C MET A 363 -8.86 -22.30 -1.36
N VAL A 364 -8.72 -21.10 -0.78
CA VAL A 364 -9.31 -20.76 0.52
C VAL A 364 -10.84 -20.97 0.47
N LYS A 365 -11.49 -20.51 -0.62
CA LYS A 365 -12.93 -20.70 -0.83
C LYS A 365 -13.33 -22.17 -1.00
N SER A 366 -12.59 -22.98 -1.77
CA SER A 366 -12.91 -24.41 -1.95
C SER A 366 -12.67 -25.23 -0.67
N ARG A 367 -11.70 -24.81 0.16
CA ARG A 367 -11.47 -25.34 1.52
C ARG A 367 -12.38 -24.71 2.59
N GLY A 368 -13.42 -23.98 2.16
CA GLY A 368 -14.54 -23.56 3.01
C GLY A 368 -14.43 -22.17 3.64
N ALA A 369 -13.33 -21.43 3.44
CA ALA A 369 -13.08 -20.06 3.90
C ALA A 369 -13.59 -19.76 5.33
N PRO A 370 -12.97 -20.36 6.36
CA PRO A 370 -13.41 -20.22 7.76
C PRO A 370 -13.34 -18.76 8.24
N ASP A 371 -12.33 -18.00 7.78
CA ASP A 371 -12.08 -16.64 8.22
C ASP A 371 -11.99 -15.59 7.09
N ASN A 372 -11.72 -14.34 7.48
CA ASN A 372 -11.21 -13.31 6.58
C ASN A 372 -9.86 -13.76 6.00
N ALA A 373 -9.63 -13.49 4.72
CA ALA A 373 -8.39 -13.86 4.05
C ALA A 373 -7.90 -12.70 3.20
N THR A 374 -6.70 -12.23 3.48
CA THR A 374 -6.15 -10.99 2.93
C THR A 374 -4.69 -11.16 2.53
N ILE A 375 -4.30 -10.51 1.44
CA ILE A 375 -2.95 -10.55 0.87
C ILE A 375 -2.52 -9.14 0.47
N SER A 376 -1.29 -8.76 0.80
CA SER A 376 -0.57 -7.64 0.19
C SER A 376 0.74 -8.14 -0.43
N ALA A 377 0.99 -7.84 -1.69
CA ALA A 377 2.05 -8.48 -2.47
C ALA A 377 2.80 -7.53 -3.40
N PHE A 378 4.10 -7.80 -3.60
CA PHE A 378 4.97 -7.19 -4.59
C PHE A 378 5.87 -8.23 -5.25
N SER A 379 6.02 -8.16 -6.57
CA SER A 379 6.88 -9.05 -7.36
C SER A 379 7.72 -8.24 -8.33
N ARG A 380 9.03 -8.48 -8.30
CA ARG A 380 10.03 -7.76 -9.11
C ARG A 380 10.36 -8.54 -10.38
N ASN A 381 10.51 -7.85 -11.52
CA ASN A 381 10.90 -8.45 -12.80
C ASN A 381 10.08 -9.71 -13.19
N ILE A 382 8.75 -9.61 -13.19
CA ILE A 382 7.86 -10.61 -13.79
C ILE A 382 7.97 -10.53 -15.31
N GLU A 383 8.21 -11.66 -15.97
CA GLU A 383 8.12 -11.75 -17.43
C GLU A 383 6.66 -11.75 -17.90
N ILE A 384 6.35 -10.88 -18.86
CA ILE A 384 5.06 -10.86 -19.56
C ILE A 384 5.30 -11.18 -21.03
N GLY A 385 4.74 -12.32 -21.48
CA GLY A 385 4.61 -12.70 -22.90
C GLY A 385 3.28 -12.23 -23.50
#